data_AF-A0A9D8I1W2-F1
#
_entry.id   AF-A0A9D8I1W2-F1
#
_cell.length_a   1.000
_cell.length_b   1.000
_cell.length_c   1.000
_cell.angle_alpha   90.00
_cell.angle_beta   90.00
_cell.angle_gamma   90.00
#
_symmetry.space_group_name_H-M   'P 1'
#
loop_
_entity.id
_entity.type
_entity.pdbx_description
1 polymer ?
#
loop_
_entity_poly.entity_id
_entity_poly.type
_entity_poly.pdbx_seq_one_letter_code
_entity_poly.pdbx_strand_id
1 'polypeptide(L)'
;MNTRAASAMRQGLDDEAYNSVQHYHDHPNFTDRERLAAEYAERFAIDHTAVDDDLWNRLRARFSDTELLELTVTIGFCVGMGRAYQVLDIARDFDVLWSKEPPAANS
;
A
#
# COMPACT_ATOMS: atom_id res chain seq x y z
N MET A 1 7.83 13.69 8.66
CA MET A 1 6.58 12.90 8.58
C MET A 1 6.96 11.43 8.78
N ASN A 2 6.79 10.89 10.00
CA ASN A 2 7.07 9.48 10.29
C ASN A 2 5.82 8.66 9.95
N THR A 3 5.72 8.23 8.70
CA THR A 3 4.65 7.33 8.28
C THR A 3 4.89 5.96 8.91
N ARG A 4 3.84 5.33 9.45
CA ARG A 4 3.91 3.97 10.00
C ARG A 4 4.48 2.96 8.97
N ALA A 5 4.34 3.26 7.67
CA ALA A 5 5.04 2.58 6.58
C ALA A 5 6.56 2.49 6.78
N ALA A 6 7.24 3.58 7.19
CA ALA A 6 8.68 3.59 7.47
C ALA A 6 9.08 2.85 8.76
N SER A 7 8.11 2.58 9.66
CA SER A 7 8.31 1.69 10.82
C SER A 7 8.03 0.23 10.46
N ALA A 8 7.03 -0.02 9.61
CA ALA A 8 6.67 -1.35 9.12
C ALA A 8 7.80 -1.93 8.23
N MET A 9 8.40 -1.12 7.36
CA MET A 9 9.59 -1.51 6.59
C MET A 9 10.81 -1.83 7.46
N ARG A 10 10.92 -1.21 8.65
CA ARG A 10 11.99 -1.49 9.62
C ARG A 10 11.73 -2.72 10.48
N GLN A 11 10.47 -3.13 10.61
CA GLN A 11 10.09 -4.30 11.39
C GLN A 11 10.11 -5.60 10.57
N GLY A 12 10.49 -5.54 9.28
CA GLY A 12 10.37 -6.68 8.39
C GLY A 12 8.91 -7.07 8.32
N LEU A 13 8.14 -6.39 7.47
CA LEU A 13 6.90 -6.99 6.99
C LEU A 13 7.31 -8.35 6.41
N ASP A 14 7.02 -9.40 7.15
CA ASP A 14 7.26 -10.77 6.74
C ASP A 14 6.74 -10.91 5.31
N ASP A 15 7.51 -11.52 4.42
CA ASP A 15 7.15 -11.68 3.01
C ASP A 15 5.76 -12.34 2.87
N GLU A 16 5.33 -13.07 3.90
CA GLU A 16 3.99 -13.61 4.09
C GLU A 16 2.91 -12.52 4.20
N ALA A 17 3.12 -11.45 4.97
CA ALA A 17 2.18 -10.32 5.07
C ALA A 17 2.10 -9.50 3.77
N TYR A 18 3.21 -9.40 3.04
CA TYR A 18 3.26 -8.73 1.73
C TYR A 18 2.52 -9.53 0.64
N ASN A 19 2.69 -10.86 0.61
CA ASN A 19 1.95 -11.75 -0.30
C ASN A 19 0.47 -11.90 0.07
N SER A 20 0.12 -11.73 1.34
CA SER A 20 -1.26 -11.87 1.84
C SER A 20 -2.16 -10.66 1.57
N VAL A 21 -1.64 -9.56 1.01
CA VAL A 21 -2.45 -8.39 0.61
C VAL A 21 -3.48 -8.77 -0.46
N GLN A 22 -3.21 -9.81 -1.25
CA GLN A 22 -4.15 -10.39 -2.23
C GLN A 22 -5.27 -11.24 -1.56
N HIS A 23 -5.14 -11.54 -0.26
CA HIS A 23 -6.05 -12.40 0.52
C HIS A 23 -6.50 -11.72 1.82
N TYR A 24 -6.53 -10.39 1.86
CA TYR A 24 -6.87 -9.61 3.06
C TYR A 24 -8.27 -9.94 3.61
N HIS A 25 -9.17 -10.44 2.74
CA HIS A 25 -10.56 -10.73 3.07
C HIS A 25 -10.71 -11.85 4.12
N ASP A 26 -9.86 -12.89 4.05
CA ASP A 26 -9.97 -14.10 4.88
C ASP A 26 -8.76 -14.33 5.80
N HIS A 27 -7.74 -13.47 5.73
CA HIS A 27 -6.52 -13.68 6.51
C HIS A 27 -6.78 -13.43 8.01
N PRO A 28 -6.42 -14.37 8.90
CA PRO A 28 -6.79 -14.32 10.32
C PRO A 28 -6.11 -13.18 11.09
N ASN A 29 -5.03 -12.63 10.56
CA ASN A 29 -4.23 -11.61 11.25
C ASN A 29 -4.74 -10.17 11.03
N PHE A 30 -5.71 -9.94 10.14
CA PHE A 30 -6.30 -8.60 9.98
C PHE A 30 -7.48 -8.40 10.91
N THR A 31 -7.48 -7.27 11.60
CA THR A 31 -8.65 -6.77 12.30
C THR A 31 -9.74 -6.35 11.32
N ASP A 32 -11.00 -6.30 11.76
CA ASP A 32 -12.10 -5.80 10.94
C ASP A 32 -11.85 -4.39 10.40
N ARG A 33 -11.13 -3.56 11.16
CA ARG A 33 -10.78 -2.20 10.76
C ARG A 33 -9.76 -2.19 9.63
N GLU A 34 -8.77 -3.08 9.67
CA GLU A 34 -7.77 -3.23 8.62
C GLU A 34 -8.37 -3.86 7.35
N ARG A 35 -9.24 -4.87 7.49
CA ARG A 35 -9.98 -5.44 6.35
C ARG A 35 -10.82 -4.39 5.64
N LEU A 36 -11.51 -3.53 6.39
CA LEU A 36 -12.31 -2.46 5.82
C LEU A 36 -11.47 -1.39 5.11
N ALA A 37 -10.28 -1.06 5.64
CA ALA A 37 -9.34 -0.17 4.96
C ALA A 37 -8.79 -0.78 3.67
N ALA A 38 -8.52 -2.09 3.66
CA ALA A 38 -8.07 -2.82 2.48
C ALA A 38 -9.17 -2.89 1.40
N GLU A 39 -10.43 -3.16 1.77
CA GLU A 39 -11.59 -3.11 0.86
C GLU A 39 -11.74 -1.73 0.23
N TYR A 40 -11.60 -0.66 1.03
CA TYR A 40 -11.63 0.70 0.51
C TYR A 40 -10.48 0.97 -0.47
N ALA A 41 -9.25 0.55 -0.14
CA ALA A 41 -8.08 0.74 -0.98
C ALA A 41 -8.20 -0.01 -2.32
N GLU A 42 -8.72 -1.24 -2.31
CA GLU A 42 -8.95 -2.04 -3.52
C GLU A 42 -9.98 -1.36 -4.43
N ARG A 43 -11.17 -1.02 -3.89
CA ARG A 43 -12.20 -0.33 -4.68
C ARG A 43 -11.69 1.00 -5.22
N PHE A 44 -11.03 1.82 -4.40
CA PHE A 44 -10.46 3.10 -4.83
C PHE A 44 -9.45 2.94 -5.99
N ALA A 45 -8.59 1.90 -5.93
CA ALA A 45 -7.55 1.68 -6.94
C ALA A 45 -8.10 1.16 -8.28
N ILE A 46 -9.12 0.31 -8.24
CA ILE A 46 -9.72 -0.37 -9.41
C ILE A 46 -10.85 0.47 -10.02
N ASP A 47 -11.83 0.84 -9.19
CA ASP A 47 -13.01 1.61 -9.57
C ASP A 47 -13.50 2.46 -8.38
N HIS A 48 -12.96 3.67 -8.27
CA HIS A 48 -13.34 4.61 -7.21
C HIS A 48 -14.83 4.99 -7.21
N THR A 49 -15.57 4.75 -8.30
CA THR A 49 -17.03 4.98 -8.33
C THR A 49 -17.82 3.85 -7.66
N ALA A 50 -17.18 2.69 -7.42
CA ALA A 50 -17.73 1.57 -6.66
C ALA A 50 -17.60 1.74 -5.13
N VAL A 51 -17.06 2.87 -4.66
CA VAL A 51 -17.13 3.29 -3.26
C VAL A 51 -18.54 3.83 -3.02
N ASP A 52 -19.46 2.91 -2.75
CA ASP A 52 -20.87 3.21 -2.48
C ASP A 52 -21.10 3.77 -1.06
N ASP A 53 -22.33 4.24 -0.83
CA ASP A 53 -22.74 4.79 0.47
C ASP A 53 -22.64 3.76 1.59
N ASP A 54 -22.83 2.46 1.32
CA ASP A 54 -22.74 1.41 2.33
C ASP A 54 -21.31 1.27 2.86
N LEU A 55 -20.34 1.15 1.95
CA LEU A 55 -18.92 1.11 2.29
C LEU A 55 -18.51 2.41 3.00
N TRP A 56 -18.96 3.56 2.51
CA TRP A 56 -18.65 4.85 3.13
C TRP A 56 -19.22 4.97 4.55
N ASN A 57 -20.43 4.45 4.79
CA ASN A 57 -21.04 4.41 6.12
C ASN A 57 -20.26 3.49 7.08
N ARG A 58 -19.85 2.30 6.62
CA ARG A 58 -19.02 1.37 7.39
C ARG A 58 -17.69 2.01 7.78
N LEU A 59 -17.06 2.74 6.85
CA LEU A 59 -15.82 3.48 7.07
C LEU A 59 -15.99 4.56 8.15
N ARG A 60 -17.00 5.43 8.03
CA ARG A 60 -17.28 6.48 9.02
C ARG A 60 -17.65 5.95 10.40
N ALA A 61 -18.16 4.72 10.50
CA ALA A 61 -18.44 4.08 11.79
C ALA A 61 -17.16 3.60 12.53
N ARG A 62 -16.04 3.46 11.82
CA ARG A 62 -14.79 2.87 12.36
C ARG A 62 -13.59 3.81 12.32
N PHE A 63 -13.67 4.89 11.55
CA PHE A 63 -12.60 5.88 11.36
C PHE A 63 -13.15 7.29 11.59
N SER A 64 -12.35 8.16 12.19
CA SER A 64 -12.61 9.59 12.23
C SER A 64 -12.39 10.24 10.86
N ASP A 65 -12.95 11.44 10.65
CA ASP A 65 -12.80 12.18 9.40
C ASP A 65 -11.32 12.44 9.05
N THR A 66 -10.49 12.74 10.05
CA THR A 66 -9.04 12.90 9.86
C THR A 66 -8.39 11.61 9.39
N GLU A 67 -8.73 10.47 10.00
CA GLU A 67 -8.16 9.18 9.61
C GLU A 67 -8.63 8.77 8.20
N LEU A 68 -9.87 9.08 7.81
CA LEU A 68 -10.38 8.83 6.47
C LEU A 68 -9.68 9.70 5.41
N LEU A 69 -9.43 10.97 5.73
CA LEU A 69 -8.65 11.86 4.87
C LEU A 69 -7.23 11.30 4.68
N GLU A 70 -6.54 10.96 5.77
CA GLU A 70 -5.19 10.41 5.74
C GLU A 70 -5.14 9.09 4.95
N LEU A 71 -6.10 8.19 5.19
CA LEU A 71 -6.23 6.93 4.47
C LEU A 71 -6.41 7.17 2.96
N THR A 72 -7.33 8.05 2.58
CA THR A 72 -7.62 8.37 1.17
C THR A 72 -6.42 8.99 0.47
N VAL A 73 -5.76 9.96 1.11
CA VAL A 73 -4.55 10.60 0.55
C VAL A 73 -3.42 9.59 0.38
N THR A 74 -3.24 8.70 1.36
CA THR A 74 -2.21 7.65 1.30
C THR A 74 -2.47 6.68 0.15
N ILE A 75 -3.71 6.20 0.01
CA ILE A 75 -4.11 5.32 -1.10
C ILE A 75 -3.89 6.01 -2.45
N GLY A 76 -4.37 7.26 -2.59
CA GLY A 76 -4.21 8.03 -3.81
C GLY A 76 -2.74 8.24 -4.20
N PHE A 77 -1.88 8.54 -3.22
CA PHE A 77 -0.44 8.66 -3.44
C PHE A 77 0.18 7.33 -3.92
N CYS A 78 -0.12 6.22 -3.24
CA CYS A 78 0.40 4.89 -3.62
C CYS A 78 -0.02 4.49 -5.05
N VAL A 79 -1.29 4.67 -5.40
CA VAL A 79 -1.81 4.37 -6.74
C VAL A 79 -1.16 5.28 -7.80
N GLY A 80 -1.05 6.57 -7.52
CA GLY A 80 -0.41 7.54 -8.42
C GLY A 80 1.06 7.22 -8.66
N MET A 81 1.81 6.90 -7.61
CA MET A 81 3.22 6.51 -7.70
C MET A 81 3.43 5.21 -8.47
N GLY A 82 2.62 4.18 -8.20
CA GLY A 82 2.69 2.92 -8.95
C GLY A 82 2.48 3.12 -10.46
N ARG A 83 1.49 3.95 -10.82
CA ARG A 83 1.25 4.33 -12.24
C ARG A 83 2.41 5.14 -12.82
N ALA A 84 2.97 6.08 -12.07
CA ALA A 84 4.13 6.86 -12.51
C ALA A 84 5.35 5.97 -12.78
N TYR A 85 5.66 5.01 -11.90
CA TYR A 85 6.76 4.07 -12.11
C TYR A 85 6.55 3.16 -13.32
N GLN A 86 5.31 2.75 -13.58
CA GLN A 86 4.98 1.98 -14.78
C GLN A 86 5.15 2.82 -16.06
N VAL A 87 4.74 4.09 -16.05
CA VAL A 87 4.94 5.02 -17.18
C VAL A 87 6.43 5.25 -17.45
N LEU A 88 7.25 5.31 -16.40
CA LEU A 88 8.68 5.55 -16.49
C LEU A 88 9.51 4.27 -16.70
N ASP A 89 8.88 3.08 -16.77
CA ASP A 89 9.51 1.76 -16.86
C ASP A 89 10.55 1.46 -15.74
N ILE A 90 10.45 2.13 -14.60
CA ILE A 90 11.40 1.99 -13.47
C ILE A 90 11.27 0.61 -12.79
N ALA A 91 10.08 -0.01 -12.88
CA ALA A 91 9.82 -1.30 -12.25
C ALA A 91 10.64 -2.46 -12.86
N ARG A 92 11.15 -2.32 -14.10
CA ARG A 92 12.04 -3.31 -14.73
C ARG A 92 13.51 -3.14 -14.38
N ASP A 93 13.93 -1.92 -14.03
CA ASP A 93 15.35 -1.61 -13.83
C ASP A 93 15.86 -1.91 -12.41
N PHE A 94 14.96 -2.10 -11.44
CA PHE A 94 15.36 -2.37 -10.06
C PHE A 94 15.97 -3.77 -9.86
N ASP A 95 15.64 -4.73 -10.73
CA ASP A 95 16.26 -6.07 -10.74
C ASP A 95 17.70 -6.06 -11.30
N VAL A 96 18.09 -5.02 -12.06
CA VAL A 96 19.37 -5.01 -12.80
C VAL A 96 20.46 -4.19 -12.09
N LEU A 97 20.08 -3.18 -11.28
CA LEU A 97 21.05 -2.22 -10.72
C LEU A 97 21.46 -2.48 -9.26
N TRP A 98 20.72 -3.27 -8.50
CA TRP A 98 21.07 -3.52 -7.09
C TRP A 98 22.20 -4.55 -6.90
N SER A 99 22.44 -5.44 -7.87
CA SER A 99 23.46 -6.50 -7.77
C SER A 99 24.86 -6.12 -8.26
N LYS A 100 25.12 -4.87 -8.68
CA LYS A 100 26.48 -4.45 -9.06
C LYS A 100 27.11 -3.61 -7.97
N GLU A 101 27.85 -4.30 -7.11
CA GLU A 101 28.87 -3.66 -6.29
C GLU A 101 29.90 -3.00 -7.23
N PRO A 102 30.28 -1.72 -7.03
CA PRO A 102 31.27 -1.08 -7.87
C PRO A 102 32.59 -1.86 -7.75
N PRO A 103 33.25 -2.22 -8.86
CA PRO A 103 34.52 -2.95 -8.78
C PRO A 103 35.50 -2.11 -7.97
N ALA A 104 36.08 -2.71 -6.94
CA ALA A 104 37.10 -2.09 -6.11
C ALA A 104 38.20 -1.52 -7.01
N ALA A 105 38.45 -0.22 -6.89
CA ALA A 105 39.56 0.44 -7.56
C ALA A 105 40.86 -0.15 -7.01
N ASN A 106 41.56 -0.94 -7.83
CA ASN A 106 42.89 -1.45 -7.48
C ASN A 106 43.92 -0.33 -7.66
N SER A 107 44.57 0.01 -6.55
CA SER A 107 45.85 0.73 -6.48
C SER A 107 47.02 -0.13 -6.96
#